data_AF-A0A0D0IQE1-F1
#
_entry.id   AF-A0A0D0IQE1-F1
#
_cell.length_a   1.000
_cell.length_b   1.000
_cell.length_c   1.000
_cell.angle_alpha   90.00
_cell.angle_beta   90.00
_cell.angle_gamma   90.00
#
_symmetry.space_group_name_H-M   'P 1'
#
loop_
_entity.id
_entity.type
_entity.pdbx_description
1 polymer ?
#
loop_
_entity_poly.entity_id
_entity_poly.type
_entity_poly.pdbx_seq_one_letter_code
_entity_poly.pdbx_strand_id
1 'polypeptide(L)'
;MGQRGTPEEELSAATSVVGELFGIEADCAAAAGLLVAIGDELGHALRPRPVAAIIRETKSNTLLAMGPKATKKFSPEQIAGMENHRPGGRDTGHLVVTSDEHKLLLDPNMRQLGNVGVDAPSILIRVRSTEPESGEWQFRHEGLEILYFVDDENRALLPHYENAHRESRVYAQAIAEGIRAGVDPIEIAARMKKS
;
A
#
# COMPACT_ATOMS: atom_id res chain seq x y z
N MET A 1 22.47 23.59 -3.21
CA MET A 1 21.01 23.48 -3.10
C MET A 1 20.58 22.43 -4.11
N GLY A 2 20.29 21.19 -3.66
CA GLY A 2 19.76 20.16 -4.56
C GLY A 2 18.34 20.55 -4.99
N GLN A 3 18.00 20.36 -6.26
CA GLN A 3 16.62 20.49 -6.71
C GLN A 3 15.78 19.48 -5.93
N ARG A 4 14.73 19.95 -5.25
CA ARG A 4 13.71 19.05 -4.69
C ARG A 4 13.06 18.32 -5.85
N GLY A 5 12.86 17.00 -5.71
CA GLY A 5 12.06 16.24 -6.66
C GLY A 5 10.64 16.79 -6.73
N THR A 6 9.93 16.47 -7.80
CA THR A 6 8.49 16.72 -7.87
C THR A 6 7.76 15.93 -6.77
N PRO A 7 6.57 16.36 -6.31
CA PRO A 7 5.81 15.60 -5.30
C PRO A 7 5.58 14.14 -5.68
N GLU A 8 5.37 13.86 -6.97
CA GLU A 8 5.20 12.48 -7.46
C GLU A 8 6.48 11.65 -7.35
N GLU A 9 7.64 12.25 -7.61
CA GLU A 9 8.95 11.58 -7.45
C GLU A 9 9.24 11.30 -5.96
N GLU A 10 9.01 12.28 -5.09
CA GLU A 10 9.21 12.12 -3.63
C GLU A 10 8.28 11.04 -3.06
N LEU A 11 6.99 11.06 -3.45
CA LEU A 11 6.00 10.08 -3.01
C LEU A 11 6.19 8.70 -3.64
N SER A 12 6.67 8.63 -4.88
CA SER A 12 7.07 7.36 -5.50
C SER A 12 8.25 6.75 -4.77
N ALA A 13 9.29 7.53 -4.48
CA ALA A 13 10.45 7.08 -3.72
C ALA A 13 10.04 6.61 -2.31
N ALA A 14 9.19 7.36 -1.60
CA ALA A 14 8.67 6.96 -0.30
C ALA A 14 7.92 5.62 -0.36
N THR A 15 7.03 5.45 -1.36
CA THR A 15 6.28 4.21 -1.56
C THR A 15 7.20 3.03 -1.85
N SER A 16 8.24 3.24 -2.65
CA SER A 16 9.28 2.24 -2.92
C SER A 16 10.09 1.87 -1.68
N VAL A 17 10.58 2.86 -0.90
CA VAL A 17 11.33 2.59 0.34
C VAL A 17 10.50 1.73 1.30
N VAL A 18 9.23 2.09 1.52
CA VAL A 18 8.35 1.33 2.41
C VAL A 18 8.13 -0.08 1.86
N GLY A 19 7.88 -0.23 0.56
CA GLY A 19 7.73 -1.57 -0.03
C GLY A 19 9.00 -2.42 -0.01
N GLU A 20 10.18 -1.81 -0.01
CA GLU A 20 11.45 -2.53 0.22
C GLU A 20 11.63 -2.95 1.69
N LEU A 21 11.17 -2.13 2.64
CA LEU A 21 11.26 -2.45 4.06
C LEU A 21 10.39 -3.63 4.44
N PHE A 22 9.11 -3.62 4.02
CA PHE A 22 8.14 -4.67 4.34
C PHE A 22 8.24 -5.88 3.41
N GLY A 23 8.63 -5.69 2.14
CA GLY A 23 8.75 -6.80 1.18
C GLY A 23 7.46 -7.63 1.10
N ILE A 24 7.58 -8.94 1.35
CA ILE A 24 6.44 -9.87 1.35
C ILE A 24 5.66 -9.90 2.67
N GLU A 25 6.03 -9.13 3.70
CA GLU A 25 5.32 -9.13 4.97
C GLU A 25 3.91 -8.50 4.82
N ALA A 26 2.89 -9.21 5.29
CA ALA A 26 1.49 -8.80 5.18
C ALA A 26 1.08 -7.87 6.36
N ASP A 27 1.70 -6.70 6.44
CA ASP A 27 1.41 -5.67 7.45
C ASP A 27 1.11 -4.31 6.81
N CYS A 28 -0.03 -4.24 6.13
CA CYS A 28 -0.48 -3.02 5.44
C CYS A 28 -0.72 -1.85 6.39
N ALA A 29 -1.08 -2.11 7.64
CA ALA A 29 -1.31 -1.07 8.64
C ALA A 29 0.02 -0.40 9.04
N ALA A 30 1.06 -1.19 9.30
CA ALA A 30 2.38 -0.65 9.60
C ALA A 30 3.02 0.04 8.40
N ALA A 31 2.90 -0.54 7.21
CA ALA A 31 3.40 0.06 5.98
C ALA A 31 2.73 1.42 5.68
N ALA A 32 1.41 1.51 5.81
CA ALA A 32 0.69 2.78 5.68
C ALA A 32 1.08 3.78 6.77
N GLY A 33 1.28 3.32 8.02
CA GLY A 33 1.75 4.14 9.13
C GLY A 33 3.10 4.80 8.84
N LEU A 34 4.07 4.02 8.38
CA LEU A 34 5.39 4.53 7.98
C LEU A 34 5.30 5.48 6.78
N LEU A 35 4.52 5.14 5.75
CA LEU A 35 4.37 5.98 4.56
C LEU A 35 3.75 7.34 4.89
N VAL A 36 2.72 7.38 5.74
CA VAL A 36 2.12 8.65 6.19
C VAL A 36 3.12 9.46 7.02
N ALA A 37 3.90 8.81 7.91
CA ALA A 37 4.92 9.51 8.69
C ALA A 37 6.03 10.12 7.79
N ILE A 38 6.46 9.40 6.74
CA ILE A 38 7.40 9.93 5.75
C ILE A 38 6.77 11.10 4.98
N GLY A 39 5.49 10.99 4.60
CA GLY A 39 4.74 12.08 3.96
C GLY A 39 4.70 13.34 4.82
N ASP A 40 4.42 13.21 6.12
CA ASP A 40 4.45 14.32 7.08
C ASP A 40 5.82 15.03 7.07
N GLU A 41 6.90 14.25 7.11
CA GLU A 41 8.28 14.77 7.09
C GLU A 41 8.66 15.41 5.76
N LEU A 42 8.13 14.90 4.63
CA LEU A 42 8.32 15.47 3.29
C LEU A 42 7.48 16.74 3.07
N GLY A 43 6.41 16.94 3.85
CA GLY A 43 5.48 18.06 3.73
C GLY A 43 4.27 17.75 2.84
N HIS A 44 3.92 16.47 2.69
CA HIS A 44 2.76 16.02 1.92
C HIS A 44 1.64 15.55 2.86
N ALA A 45 0.44 16.09 2.66
CA ALA A 45 -0.73 15.62 3.39
C ALA A 45 -1.20 14.27 2.82
N LEU A 46 -0.93 13.20 3.57
CA LEU A 46 -1.32 11.84 3.24
C LEU A 46 -2.37 11.31 4.21
N ARG A 47 -3.30 10.48 3.73
CA ARG A 47 -4.34 9.87 4.56
C ARG A 47 -4.41 8.36 4.33
N PRO A 48 -4.46 7.55 5.40
CA PRO A 48 -4.77 6.13 5.26
C PRO A 48 -6.22 5.97 4.78
N ARG A 49 -6.47 4.96 3.95
CA ARG A 49 -7.81 4.64 3.46
C ARG A 49 -8.05 3.13 3.48
N PRO A 50 -9.03 2.65 4.27
CA PRO A 50 -9.43 1.26 4.23
C PRO A 50 -10.04 0.89 2.89
N VAL A 51 -9.60 -0.24 2.33
CA VAL A 51 -10.10 -0.76 1.07
C VAL A 51 -10.31 -2.27 1.15
N ALA A 52 -11.20 -2.75 0.29
CA ALA A 52 -11.19 -4.12 -0.15
C ALA A 52 -10.56 -4.19 -1.55
N ALA A 53 -9.99 -5.32 -1.94
CA ALA A 53 -9.38 -5.50 -3.25
C ALA A 53 -9.77 -6.84 -3.86
N ILE A 54 -10.05 -6.83 -5.17
CA ILE A 54 -10.04 -8.02 -6.01
C ILE A 54 -8.78 -7.97 -6.85
N ILE A 55 -8.01 -9.04 -6.82
CA ILE A 55 -6.72 -9.13 -7.50
C ILE A 55 -6.76 -10.31 -8.47
N ARG A 56 -6.40 -10.05 -9.72
CA ARG A 56 -6.27 -11.07 -10.77
C ARG A 56 -4.85 -11.04 -11.30
N GLU A 57 -4.17 -12.17 -11.23
CA GLU A 57 -2.85 -12.37 -11.82
C GLU A 57 -3.02 -13.38 -12.98
N THR A 58 -2.61 -12.97 -14.18
CA THR A 58 -2.80 -13.75 -15.41
C THR A 58 -1.75 -14.81 -15.69
N LYS A 59 -0.51 -14.67 -15.20
CA LYS A 59 0.60 -15.61 -15.43
C LYS A 59 0.44 -16.89 -14.58
N SER A 60 0.05 -16.76 -13.31
CA SER A 60 -0.27 -17.83 -12.37
C SER A 60 -1.75 -18.20 -12.39
N ASN A 61 -2.60 -17.45 -13.10
CA ASN A 61 -4.06 -17.62 -13.14
C ASN A 61 -4.68 -17.55 -11.72
N THR A 62 -4.13 -16.67 -10.88
CA THR A 62 -4.54 -16.50 -9.49
C THR A 62 -5.63 -15.43 -9.38
N LEU A 63 -6.66 -15.71 -8.58
CA LEU A 63 -7.71 -14.75 -8.22
C LEU A 63 -7.79 -14.67 -6.69
N LEU A 64 -7.67 -13.47 -6.15
CA LEU A 64 -7.67 -13.22 -4.71
C LEU A 64 -8.69 -12.14 -4.35
N ALA A 65 -9.20 -12.23 -3.13
CA ALA A 65 -10.04 -11.21 -2.52
C ALA A 65 -9.50 -10.86 -1.13
N MET A 66 -9.28 -9.55 -0.92
CA MET A 66 -8.92 -8.94 0.35
C MET A 66 -10.07 -8.04 0.79
N GLY A 67 -10.55 -8.20 2.01
CA GLY A 67 -11.59 -7.40 2.62
C GLY A 67 -12.99 -7.99 2.47
N PRO A 68 -13.85 -7.84 3.51
CA PRO A 68 -15.22 -8.36 3.48
C PRO A 68 -16.03 -7.90 2.27
N LYS A 69 -15.84 -6.66 1.81
CA LYS A 69 -16.56 -6.10 0.66
C LYS A 69 -16.17 -6.76 -0.67
N ALA A 70 -14.91 -7.18 -0.83
CA ALA A 70 -14.47 -7.97 -1.98
C ALA A 70 -14.93 -9.42 -1.86
N THR A 71 -14.73 -10.03 -0.69
CA THR A 71 -15.11 -11.44 -0.43
C THR A 71 -16.60 -11.70 -0.68
N LYS A 72 -17.48 -10.76 -0.30
CA LYS A 72 -18.94 -10.85 -0.55
C LYS A 72 -19.36 -10.90 -2.03
N LYS A 73 -18.45 -10.58 -2.97
CA LYS A 73 -18.73 -10.65 -4.41
C LYS A 73 -18.59 -12.06 -4.99
N PHE A 74 -18.14 -13.02 -4.19
CA PHE A 74 -17.89 -14.40 -4.60
C PHE A 74 -18.77 -15.36 -3.80
N SER A 75 -19.16 -16.47 -4.43
CA SER A 75 -19.85 -17.57 -3.76
C SER A 75 -18.89 -18.30 -2.80
N PRO A 76 -19.40 -19.02 -1.78
CA PRO A 76 -18.56 -19.84 -0.90
C PRO A 76 -17.68 -20.84 -1.65
N GLU A 77 -18.19 -21.43 -2.74
CA GLU A 77 -17.45 -22.36 -3.59
C GLU A 77 -16.31 -21.67 -4.33
N GLN A 78 -16.55 -20.43 -4.81
CA GLN A 78 -15.51 -19.61 -5.42
C GLN A 78 -14.44 -19.22 -4.40
N ILE A 79 -14.83 -18.82 -3.19
CA ILE A 79 -13.91 -18.49 -2.10
C ILE A 79 -13.09 -19.72 -1.67
N ALA A 80 -13.70 -20.91 -1.61
CA ALA A 80 -13.01 -22.15 -1.30
C ALA A 80 -11.99 -22.56 -2.38
N GLY A 81 -12.23 -22.16 -3.64
CA GLY A 81 -11.30 -22.32 -4.74
C GLY A 81 -10.24 -21.21 -4.85
N MET A 82 -10.37 -20.11 -4.08
CA MET A 82 -9.32 -19.10 -3.96
C MET A 82 -8.26 -19.63 -2.99
N GLU A 83 -6.98 -19.40 -3.32
CA GLU A 83 -5.88 -19.71 -2.42
C GLU A 83 -6.03 -18.92 -1.11
N ASN A 84 -6.56 -19.56 -0.08
CA ASN A 84 -6.86 -18.94 1.20
C ASN A 84 -5.59 -18.87 2.08
N HIS A 85 -4.67 -17.97 1.73
CA HIS A 85 -3.39 -17.78 2.44
C HIS A 85 -3.44 -16.56 3.39
N ARG A 86 -4.65 -16.21 3.86
CA ARG A 86 -4.89 -15.06 4.74
C ARG A 86 -4.11 -15.24 6.06
N PRO A 87 -3.14 -14.37 6.38
CA PRO A 87 -2.42 -14.44 7.66
C PRO A 87 -3.42 -14.34 8.82
N GLY A 88 -3.42 -15.32 9.74
CA GLY A 88 -4.25 -15.30 10.94
C GLY A 88 -5.76 -15.56 10.75
N GLY A 89 -6.22 -15.91 9.54
CA GLY A 89 -7.57 -16.41 9.30
C GLY A 89 -8.73 -15.39 9.44
N ARG A 90 -8.44 -14.10 9.64
CA ARG A 90 -9.44 -13.03 9.61
C ARG A 90 -9.22 -12.10 8.42
N ASP A 91 -10.29 -11.88 7.67
CA ASP A 91 -10.29 -10.96 6.55
C ASP A 91 -10.57 -9.52 7.03
N THR A 92 -9.51 -8.77 7.29
CA THR A 92 -9.58 -7.41 7.81
C THR A 92 -9.48 -6.34 6.71
N GLY A 93 -9.41 -6.73 5.43
CA GLY A 93 -9.21 -5.81 4.32
C GLY A 93 -7.76 -5.46 4.07
N HIS A 94 -7.56 -4.32 3.41
CA HIS A 94 -6.25 -3.76 3.11
C HIS A 94 -6.27 -2.26 3.40
N LEU A 95 -5.09 -1.67 3.63
CA LEU A 95 -4.94 -0.25 3.88
C LEU A 95 -4.02 0.37 2.84
N VAL A 96 -4.55 1.32 2.08
CA VAL A 96 -3.77 2.15 1.15
C VAL A 96 -3.59 3.55 1.73
N VAL A 97 -2.75 4.35 1.10
CA VAL A 97 -2.57 5.76 1.42
C VAL A 97 -3.00 6.60 0.23
N THR A 98 -3.60 7.75 0.47
CA THR A 98 -4.06 8.67 -0.58
C THR A 98 -3.53 10.08 -0.35
N SER A 99 -3.35 10.81 -1.44
CA SER A 99 -3.08 12.25 -1.43
C SER A 99 -4.16 12.99 -2.20
N ASP A 100 -5.00 13.74 -1.49
CA ASP A 100 -6.05 14.57 -2.09
C ASP A 100 -5.48 15.72 -2.93
N GLU A 101 -4.34 16.26 -2.48
CA GLU A 101 -3.63 17.36 -3.11
C GLU A 101 -3.08 16.95 -4.49
N HIS A 102 -2.37 15.83 -4.54
CA HIS A 102 -1.70 15.35 -5.77
C HIS A 102 -2.55 14.37 -6.59
N LYS A 103 -3.75 14.02 -6.09
CA LYS A 103 -4.64 13.01 -6.67
C LYS A 103 -3.93 11.68 -6.90
N LEU A 104 -3.33 11.15 -5.83
CA LEU A 104 -2.59 9.89 -5.85
C LEU A 104 -3.22 8.85 -4.92
N LEU A 105 -3.12 7.59 -5.33
CA LEU A 105 -3.25 6.42 -4.46
C LEU A 105 -1.89 5.73 -4.41
N LEU A 106 -1.44 5.41 -3.20
CA LEU A 106 -0.16 4.82 -2.88
C LEU A 106 -0.41 3.54 -2.08
N ASP A 107 0.14 2.43 -2.54
CA ASP A 107 0.03 1.12 -1.91
C ASP A 107 1.41 0.48 -1.83
N PRO A 108 2.14 0.69 -0.71
CA PRO A 108 3.49 0.20 -0.56
C PRO A 108 3.55 -1.30 -0.24
N ASN A 109 2.41 -1.96 0.04
CA ASN A 109 2.40 -3.30 0.64
C ASN A 109 1.72 -4.36 -0.26
N MET A 110 1.50 -4.11 -1.55
CA MET A 110 1.06 -5.17 -2.48
C MET A 110 2.09 -6.27 -2.69
N ARG A 111 3.37 -6.01 -2.43
CA ARG A 111 4.41 -7.06 -2.45
C ARG A 111 4.12 -8.23 -1.49
N GLN A 112 3.23 -8.06 -0.50
CA GLN A 112 2.73 -9.14 0.36
C GLN A 112 2.10 -10.31 -0.42
N LEU A 113 1.65 -10.05 -1.65
CA LEU A 113 1.13 -11.06 -2.57
C LEU A 113 2.20 -12.09 -2.99
N GLY A 114 3.49 -11.80 -2.76
CA GLY A 114 4.56 -12.78 -2.92
C GLY A 114 4.38 -14.04 -2.05
N ASN A 115 3.67 -13.94 -0.92
CA ASN A 115 3.33 -15.11 -0.08
C ASN A 115 2.40 -16.11 -0.77
N VAL A 116 1.74 -15.70 -1.85
CA VAL A 116 0.82 -16.51 -2.66
C VAL A 116 1.31 -16.65 -4.10
N GLY A 117 2.61 -16.50 -4.31
CA GLY A 117 3.24 -16.68 -5.62
C GLY A 117 2.89 -15.59 -6.64
N VAL A 118 2.33 -14.46 -6.21
CA VAL A 118 1.99 -13.33 -7.09
C VAL A 118 3.08 -12.26 -6.95
N ASP A 119 3.75 -11.95 -8.05
CA ASP A 119 4.73 -10.86 -8.12
C ASP A 119 4.00 -9.53 -8.36
N ALA A 120 3.91 -8.71 -7.32
CA ALA A 120 3.25 -7.42 -7.36
C ALA A 120 4.22 -6.30 -6.93
N PRO A 121 4.29 -5.17 -7.65
CA PRO A 121 5.15 -4.05 -7.27
C PRO A 121 4.55 -3.27 -6.10
N SER A 122 5.34 -2.37 -5.51
CA SER A 122 4.79 -1.22 -4.79
C SER A 122 4.09 -0.29 -5.77
N ILE A 123 2.90 0.19 -5.44
CA ILE A 123 2.03 0.87 -6.40
C ILE A 123 1.90 2.34 -6.05
N LEU A 124 2.13 3.20 -7.05
CA LEU A 124 1.68 4.58 -7.04
C LEU A 124 0.88 4.81 -8.32
N ILE A 125 -0.35 5.29 -8.19
CA ILE A 125 -1.19 5.64 -9.33
C ILE A 125 -1.76 7.04 -9.18
N ARG A 126 -1.81 7.76 -10.30
CA ARG A 126 -2.60 8.97 -10.41
C ARG A 126 -4.07 8.61 -10.60
N VAL A 127 -4.93 9.14 -9.74
CA VAL A 127 -6.37 8.94 -9.77
C VAL A 127 -7.08 10.22 -10.17
N ARG A 128 -8.33 10.13 -10.64
CA ARG A 128 -9.16 11.33 -10.89
C ARG A 128 -9.67 11.94 -9.59
N SER A 129 -10.02 11.07 -8.65
CA SER A 129 -10.51 11.43 -7.33
C SER A 129 -10.03 10.40 -6.32
N THR A 130 -9.65 10.87 -5.14
CA THR A 130 -9.43 10.07 -3.92
C THR A 130 -10.76 9.70 -3.24
N GLU A 131 -11.88 10.18 -3.76
CA GLU A 131 -13.25 9.81 -3.43
C GLU A 131 -14.01 9.56 -4.76
N PRO A 132 -13.79 8.42 -5.43
CA PRO A 132 -14.45 8.14 -6.69
C PRO A 132 -15.95 7.91 -6.47
N GLU A 133 -16.81 8.45 -7.34
CA GLU A 133 -18.27 8.25 -7.27
C GLU A 133 -18.67 6.77 -7.38
N SER A 134 -17.91 5.98 -8.14
CA SER A 134 -18.07 4.52 -8.22
C SER A 134 -17.68 3.79 -6.94
N GLY A 135 -16.93 4.44 -6.05
CA GLY A 135 -16.29 3.81 -4.89
C GLY A 135 -15.13 2.87 -5.27
N GLU A 136 -14.57 3.00 -6.48
CA GLU A 136 -13.60 2.04 -7.04
C GLU A 136 -12.38 2.71 -7.69
N TRP A 137 -11.20 2.09 -7.52
CA TRP A 137 -10.00 2.38 -8.30
C TRP A 137 -9.48 1.13 -9.00
N GLN A 138 -8.83 1.32 -10.14
CA GLN A 138 -8.27 0.22 -10.93
C GLN A 138 -6.78 0.42 -11.16
N PHE A 139 -6.03 -0.67 -11.04
CA PHE A 139 -4.62 -0.76 -11.38
C PHE A 139 -4.40 -1.94 -12.31
N ARG A 140 -3.55 -1.75 -13.33
CA ARG A 140 -3.12 -2.82 -14.24
C ARG A 140 -1.63 -2.67 -14.53
N HIS A 141 -0.87 -3.74 -14.35
CA HIS A 141 0.57 -3.77 -14.66
C HIS A 141 1.01 -5.21 -14.95
N GLU A 142 1.61 -5.45 -16.12
CA GLU A 142 2.27 -6.72 -16.46
C GLU A 142 1.48 -8.01 -16.16
N GLY A 143 0.16 -7.98 -16.38
CA GLY A 143 -0.71 -9.14 -16.14
C GLY A 143 -1.27 -9.24 -14.72
N LEU A 144 -0.97 -8.28 -13.85
CA LEU A 144 -1.64 -8.03 -12.57
C LEU A 144 -2.75 -7.00 -12.78
N GLU A 145 -3.96 -7.32 -12.36
CA GLU A 145 -5.10 -6.40 -12.30
C GLU A 145 -5.60 -6.32 -10.86
N ILE A 146 -5.75 -5.10 -10.34
CA ILE A 146 -6.31 -4.86 -9.02
C ILE A 146 -7.49 -3.91 -9.14
N LEU A 147 -8.63 -4.33 -8.60
CA LEU A 147 -9.81 -3.50 -8.41
C LEU A 147 -9.96 -3.23 -6.92
N TYR A 148 -9.65 -2.00 -6.51
CA TYR A 148 -9.83 -1.51 -5.16
C TYR A 148 -11.26 -0.99 -4.98
N PHE A 149 -11.86 -1.31 -3.84
CA PHE A 149 -13.15 -0.80 -3.39
C PHE A 149 -12.92 0.01 -2.11
N VAL A 150 -13.35 1.27 -2.10
CA VAL A 150 -13.38 2.08 -0.88
C VAL A 150 -14.24 1.37 0.17
N ASP A 151 -13.70 1.18 1.37
CA ASP A 151 -14.36 0.46 2.46
C ASP A 151 -14.22 1.23 3.79
N ASP A 152 -14.58 2.52 3.78
CA ASP A 152 -14.37 3.43 4.92
C ASP A 152 -15.06 2.97 6.23
N GLU A 153 -16.05 2.07 6.14
CA GLU A 153 -16.71 1.43 7.29
C GLU A 153 -15.82 0.37 7.97
N ASN A 154 -14.85 -0.21 7.24
CA ASN A 154 -13.94 -1.20 7.76
C ASN A 154 -12.80 -0.55 8.57
N ARG A 155 -13.08 -0.33 9.85
CA ARG A 155 -12.15 0.35 10.77
C ARG A 155 -11.20 -0.60 11.50
N ALA A 156 -11.20 -1.90 11.19
CA ALA A 156 -10.44 -2.91 11.93
C ALA A 156 -8.92 -2.66 11.91
N LEU A 157 -8.40 -2.09 10.81
CA LEU A 157 -6.98 -1.82 10.61
C LEU A 157 -6.53 -0.45 11.18
N LEU A 158 -7.47 0.46 11.49
CA LEU A 158 -7.13 1.83 11.90
C LEU A 158 -6.37 1.90 13.23
N PRO A 159 -6.72 1.15 14.29
CA PRO A 159 -5.95 1.17 15.54
C PRO A 159 -4.49 0.71 15.36
N HIS A 160 -4.28 -0.31 14.52
CA HIS A 160 -2.94 -0.82 14.20
C HIS A 160 -2.13 0.23 13.42
N TYR A 161 -2.77 0.90 12.45
CA TYR A 161 -2.18 2.02 11.72
C TYR A 161 -1.80 3.18 12.67
N GLU A 162 -2.70 3.59 13.58
CA GLU A 162 -2.44 4.71 14.49
C GLU A 162 -1.25 4.44 15.42
N ASN A 163 -1.11 3.20 15.88
CA ASN A 163 0.06 2.79 16.65
C ASN A 163 1.33 2.84 15.79
N ALA A 164 1.30 2.25 14.61
CA ALA A 164 2.46 2.19 13.72
C ALA A 164 2.89 3.58 13.21
N HIS A 165 1.95 4.49 12.90
CA HIS A 165 2.26 5.87 12.49
C HIS A 165 3.04 6.61 13.59
N ARG A 166 2.66 6.40 14.86
CA ARG A 166 3.35 7.00 16.01
C ARG A 166 4.75 6.45 16.17
N GLU A 167 4.91 5.13 16.12
CA GLU A 167 6.20 4.45 16.27
C GLU A 167 7.14 4.78 15.11
N SER A 168 6.60 4.91 13.89
CA SER A 168 7.38 5.14 12.66
C SER A 168 8.03 6.51 12.57
N ARG A 169 7.60 7.49 13.39
CA ARG A 169 8.17 8.85 13.39
C ARG A 169 9.67 8.88 13.63
N VAL A 170 10.21 7.91 14.38
CA VAL A 170 11.65 7.83 14.67
C VAL A 170 12.48 7.51 13.42
N TYR A 171 11.89 6.84 12.42
CA TYR A 171 12.56 6.47 11.17
C TYR A 171 12.22 7.42 10.03
N ALA A 172 11.01 8.01 10.05
CA ALA A 172 10.46 8.80 8.97
C ALA A 172 11.37 9.98 8.56
N GLN A 173 11.95 10.69 9.54
CA GLN A 173 12.82 11.83 9.26
C GLN A 173 14.06 11.40 8.47
N ALA A 174 14.75 10.34 8.90
CA ALA A 174 15.95 9.84 8.23
C ALA A 174 15.67 9.35 6.80
N ILE A 175 14.51 8.71 6.59
CA ILE A 175 14.06 8.28 5.26
C ILE A 175 13.76 9.49 4.37
N ALA A 176 13.03 10.49 4.89
CA ALA A 176 12.69 11.70 4.15
C ALA A 176 13.93 12.52 3.77
N GLU A 177 14.94 12.58 4.64
CA GLU A 177 16.25 13.19 4.34
C GLU A 177 16.97 12.45 3.21
N GLY A 178 16.97 11.11 3.23
CA GLY A 178 17.51 10.30 2.13
C GLY A 178 16.83 10.57 0.79
N ILE A 179 15.49 10.64 0.78
CA ILE A 179 14.69 10.94 -0.42
C ILE A 179 15.04 12.33 -0.97
N ARG A 180 15.07 13.36 -0.11
CA ARG A 180 15.43 14.73 -0.51
C ARG A 180 16.86 14.86 -1.03
N ALA A 181 17.76 14.01 -0.54
CA ALA A 181 19.13 13.92 -1.02
C ALA A 181 19.26 13.16 -2.35
N GLY A 182 18.17 12.60 -2.89
CA GLY A 182 18.17 11.81 -4.12
C GLY A 182 18.85 10.45 -3.97
N VAL A 183 18.91 9.90 -2.75
CA VAL A 183 19.45 8.55 -2.51
C VAL A 183 18.47 7.52 -3.06
N ASP A 184 19.00 6.47 -3.67
CA ASP A 184 18.19 5.38 -4.22
C ASP A 184 17.31 4.72 -3.13
N PRO A 185 16.01 4.47 -3.39
CA PRO A 185 15.10 3.87 -2.42
C PRO A 185 15.58 2.53 -1.81
N ILE A 186 16.23 1.68 -2.61
CA ILE A 186 16.76 0.39 -2.13
C ILE A 186 17.91 0.63 -1.15
N GLU A 187 18.75 1.62 -1.43
CA GLU A 187 19.85 1.99 -0.54
C GLU A 187 19.34 2.57 0.79
N ILE A 188 18.30 3.43 0.75
CA ILE A 188 17.66 3.95 1.97
C ILE A 188 17.11 2.79 2.80
N ALA A 189 16.34 1.89 2.20
CA ALA A 189 15.76 0.74 2.88
C ALA A 189 16.83 -0.18 3.50
N ALA A 190 17.94 -0.42 2.77
CA ALA A 190 19.05 -1.24 3.25
C ALA A 190 19.77 -0.64 4.48
N ARG A 191 19.83 0.70 4.60
CA ARG A 191 20.39 1.38 5.78
C ARG A 191 19.47 1.23 6.99
N MET A 192 18.16 1.37 6.79
CA MET A 192 17.18 1.24 7.87
C MET A 192 17.11 -0.18 8.44
N LYS A 193 17.25 -1.23 7.61
CA LYS A 193 17.29 -2.63 8.08
C LYS A 193 18.51 -2.98 8.95
N LYS A 194 19.58 -2.16 8.91
CA LYS A 194 20.82 -2.36 9.67
C LYS A 194 20.87 -1.56 10.98
N SER A 195 19.88 -0.70 11.21
CA SER A 195 19.76 0.22 12.35
C SER A 195 18.95 -0.43 13.46
#